data_AF-A0A090X1D6-F1
#
_entry.id   AF-A0A090X1D6-F1
#
_cell.length_a   1.000
_cell.length_b   1.000
_cell.length_c   1.000
_cell.angle_alpha   90.00
_cell.angle_beta   90.00
_cell.angle_gamma   90.00
#
_symmetry.space_group_name_H-M   'P 1'
#
loop_
_entity.id
_entity.type
_entity.pdbx_description
1 polymer ?
#
loop_
_entity_poly.entity_id
_entity_poly.type
_entity_poly.pdbx_seq_one_letter_code
_entity_poly.pdbx_strand_id
1 'polypeptide(L)'
;MEYNLGVIDISVLVLYFIFIVWFGIRSSKKGSDSTSDYFLAGRNMTWPVIGFSLFAASISSTTLIGKSGDAYSTGIAVFNYDLISVLVMVFFAMFFLPFYIKSGIFTIPEFLEKRFDKRSRYYFSFITLMGSTFLDAAGALYAASLLMKLVFPPSLSIMELSVIFAVIVAAYTIPGGLSAAIKVDLIQGILLLVGTFILTFLAMRNGGLEHLKELLLNEDMMMKLIRPLDDPSVPWLGMIVGIPILGFYFWGGNNQVLVQRVLTAKSIDHGRKGILLVGFLTVSLIFIIIFPAVIGKHLFPGLPKNDMVYPKLVIELMPIGLLGLMLAAMVAALTSTLSALLNSVATLFTMDFYVKFKKEPSQKEQVYVGKIVSVIVLILAVLWVPFVSKFDSLLKYYQEMLTYIAPSCSGSILLRCVLETY
;
A
#
# COMPACT_ATOMS: atom_id res chain seq x y z
N MET A 1 -2.93 -26.66 4.65
CA MET A 1 -3.43 -26.61 6.02
C MET A 1 -4.88 -26.18 5.93
N GLU A 2 -5.80 -27.12 6.14
CA GLU A 2 -7.23 -26.83 6.18
C GLU A 2 -7.57 -26.35 7.59
N TYR A 3 -7.72 -25.04 7.77
CA TYR A 3 -8.28 -24.50 8.99
C TYR A 3 -9.77 -24.26 8.74
N ASN A 4 -10.63 -25.09 9.32
CA ASN A 4 -12.07 -24.84 9.30
C ASN A 4 -12.36 -23.69 10.25
N LEU A 5 -12.49 -22.48 9.70
CA LEU A 5 -12.89 -21.31 10.46
C LEU A 5 -14.22 -21.57 11.17
N GLY A 6 -14.30 -21.11 12.42
CA GLY A 6 -15.55 -21.18 13.16
C GLY A 6 -16.63 -20.37 12.44
N VAL A 7 -17.89 -20.79 12.60
CA VAL A 7 -19.05 -20.03 12.08
C VAL A 7 -19.02 -18.58 12.55
N ILE A 8 -18.48 -18.33 13.76
CA ILE A 8 -18.27 -16.99 14.34
C ILE A 8 -17.29 -16.17 13.49
N ASP A 9 -16.14 -16.74 13.11
CA ASP A 9 -15.12 -16.03 12.32
C ASP A 9 -15.63 -15.67 10.92
N ILE A 10 -16.33 -16.60 10.26
CA ILE A 10 -16.96 -16.38 8.96
C ILE A 10 -18.02 -15.27 9.08
N SER A 11 -18.84 -15.32 10.13
CA SER A 11 -19.87 -14.30 10.37
C SER A 11 -19.26 -12.92 10.58
N VAL A 12 -18.18 -12.80 11.37
CA VAL A 12 -17.46 -11.53 11.59
C VAL A 12 -16.91 -10.99 10.27
N LEU A 13 -16.32 -11.85 9.44
CA LEU A 13 -15.75 -11.48 8.15
C LEU A 13 -16.83 -11.01 7.16
N VAL A 14 -17.96 -11.71 7.07
CA VAL A 14 -19.09 -11.31 6.21
C VAL A 14 -19.70 -10.00 6.68
N LEU A 15 -19.94 -9.84 7.99
CA LEU A 15 -20.45 -8.60 8.57
C LEU A 15 -19.51 -7.42 8.32
N TYR A 16 -18.19 -7.65 8.39
CA TYR A 16 -17.19 -6.65 8.06
C TYR A 16 -17.29 -6.17 6.60
N PHE A 17 -17.43 -7.08 5.62
CA PHE A 17 -17.59 -6.68 4.22
C PHE A 17 -18.89 -5.92 3.98
N ILE A 18 -19.99 -6.36 4.57
CA ILE A 18 -21.27 -5.65 4.49
C ILE A 18 -21.12 -4.24 5.07
N PHE A 19 -20.48 -4.12 6.23
CA PHE A 19 -20.25 -2.84 6.89
C PHE A 19 -19.40 -1.90 6.03
N ILE A 20 -18.29 -2.38 5.44
CA ILE A 20 -17.38 -1.53 4.67
C ILE A 20 -18.05 -1.01 3.39
N VAL A 21 -18.80 -1.87 2.69
CA VAL A 21 -19.54 -1.49 1.49
C VAL A 21 -20.65 -0.49 1.84
N TRP A 22 -21.43 -0.77 2.87
CA TRP A 22 -22.46 0.14 3.37
C TRP A 22 -21.86 1.51 3.76
N PHE A 23 -20.78 1.51 4.53
CA PHE A 23 -20.13 2.74 5.02
C PHE A 23 -19.53 3.55 3.87
N GLY A 24 -18.90 2.89 2.90
CA GLY A 24 -18.33 3.53 1.72
C GLY A 24 -19.41 4.16 0.82
N ILE A 25 -20.50 3.45 0.53
CA ILE A 25 -21.64 3.98 -0.24
C ILE A 25 -22.32 5.14 0.52
N ARG A 26 -22.52 5.01 1.84
CA ARG A 26 -23.07 6.07 2.69
C ARG A 26 -22.21 7.33 2.64
N SER A 27 -20.88 7.16 2.62
CA SER A 27 -19.90 8.24 2.58
C SER A 27 -19.80 8.94 1.21
N SER A 28 -20.16 8.25 0.12
CA SER A 28 -20.20 8.78 -1.25
C SER A 28 -21.28 9.86 -1.46
N LYS A 29 -22.43 9.78 -0.77
CA LYS A 29 -23.61 10.63 -1.02
C LYS A 29 -23.46 12.13 -0.66
N LYS A 30 -22.30 12.59 -0.20
CA LYS A 30 -22.12 13.95 0.37
C LYS A 30 -21.21 14.91 -0.44
N GLY A 31 -20.70 14.55 -1.62
CA GLY A 31 -19.93 15.52 -2.41
C GLY A 31 -19.21 14.95 -3.63
N SER A 32 -19.93 14.67 -4.72
CA SER A 32 -19.33 14.15 -5.96
C SER A 32 -19.60 15.01 -7.19
N ASP A 33 -20.02 16.27 -7.03
CA ASP A 33 -20.42 17.12 -8.16
C ASP A 33 -19.24 17.83 -8.84
N SER A 34 -18.09 17.99 -8.16
CA SER A 34 -16.89 18.62 -8.71
C SER A 34 -15.71 17.64 -8.90
N THR A 35 -14.84 17.94 -9.88
CA THR A 35 -13.59 17.22 -10.14
C THR A 35 -12.69 17.17 -8.89
N SER A 36 -12.59 18.30 -8.17
CA SER A 36 -11.76 18.40 -6.96
C SER A 36 -12.33 17.58 -5.80
N ASP A 37 -13.66 17.48 -5.68
CA ASP A 37 -14.27 16.65 -4.64
C ASP A 37 -14.04 15.16 -4.90
N TYR A 38 -14.16 14.74 -6.16
CA TYR A 38 -13.95 13.35 -6.54
C TYR A 38 -12.49 12.92 -6.45
N PHE A 39 -11.55 13.69 -7.02
CA PHE A 39 -10.14 13.31 -7.11
C PHE A 39 -9.25 13.83 -5.98
N LEU A 40 -9.62 14.90 -5.28
CA LEU A 40 -8.80 15.52 -4.22
C LEU A 40 -9.55 15.70 -2.90
N ALA A 41 -10.73 15.10 -2.77
CA ALA A 41 -11.58 15.19 -1.58
C ALA A 41 -11.84 16.66 -1.13
N GLY A 42 -11.97 17.56 -2.11
CA GLY A 42 -12.25 18.98 -1.87
C GLY A 42 -11.10 19.75 -1.23
N ARG A 43 -9.91 19.14 -1.11
CA ARG A 43 -8.73 19.70 -0.43
C ARG A 43 -9.04 20.19 0.99
N ASN A 44 -9.88 19.46 1.72
CA ASN A 44 -10.33 19.86 3.05
C ASN A 44 -9.94 18.86 4.15
N MET A 45 -9.00 17.95 3.87
CA MET A 45 -8.62 16.92 4.84
C MET A 45 -7.73 17.49 5.95
N THR A 46 -7.97 17.01 7.16
CA THR A 46 -7.20 17.35 8.36
C THR A 46 -6.01 16.41 8.53
N TRP A 47 -5.04 16.81 9.37
CA TRP A 47 -3.76 16.11 9.47
C TRP A 47 -3.88 14.68 10.03
N PRO A 48 -4.77 14.35 10.98
CA PRO A 48 -4.89 12.97 11.46
C PRO A 48 -5.44 12.07 10.37
N VAL A 49 -6.46 12.56 9.64
CA VAL A 49 -7.06 11.82 8.52
C VAL A 49 -6.01 11.52 7.47
N ILE A 50 -5.19 12.51 7.09
CA ILE A 50 -4.10 12.31 6.12
C ILE A 50 -3.08 11.29 6.61
N GLY A 51 -2.61 11.39 7.86
CA GLY A 51 -1.58 10.49 8.38
C GLY A 51 -2.05 9.03 8.46
N PHE A 52 -3.25 8.77 9.01
CA PHE A 52 -3.81 7.41 9.03
C PHE A 52 -4.14 6.88 7.64
N SER A 53 -4.60 7.75 6.75
CA SER A 53 -4.87 7.46 5.34
C SER A 53 -3.60 7.06 4.58
N LEU A 54 -2.50 7.79 4.77
CA LEU A 54 -1.19 7.45 4.22
C LEU A 54 -0.65 6.16 4.82
N PHE A 55 -0.81 5.97 6.13
CA PHE A 55 -0.37 4.76 6.82
C PHE A 55 -1.13 3.52 6.30
N ALA A 56 -2.45 3.57 6.23
CA ALA A 56 -3.27 2.50 5.68
C ALA A 56 -2.89 2.18 4.22
N ALA A 57 -2.67 3.19 3.39
CA ALA A 57 -2.23 3.00 2.00
C ALA A 57 -0.81 2.45 1.89
N SER A 58 0.06 2.68 2.88
CA SER A 58 1.42 2.13 2.92
C SER A 58 1.47 0.67 3.39
N ILE A 59 0.45 0.21 4.12
CA ILE A 59 0.34 -1.19 4.50
C ILE A 59 -0.42 -1.95 3.41
N SER A 60 0.34 -2.49 2.47
CA SER A 60 -0.13 -3.30 1.36
C SER A 60 0.12 -4.80 1.60
N SER A 61 -0.22 -5.63 0.60
CA SER A 61 0.21 -7.04 0.54
C SER A 61 1.72 -7.19 0.71
N THR A 62 2.51 -6.32 0.08
CA THR A 62 3.97 -6.41 0.13
C THR A 62 4.50 -6.10 1.53
N THR A 63 3.85 -5.21 2.28
CA THR A 63 4.22 -4.92 3.68
C THR A 63 3.80 -6.05 4.63
N LEU A 64 2.56 -6.55 4.55
CA LEU A 64 2.06 -7.58 5.47
C LEU A 64 2.66 -8.97 5.20
N ILE A 65 2.75 -9.37 3.93
CA ILE A 65 3.18 -10.72 3.52
C ILE A 65 4.66 -10.72 3.14
N GLY A 66 5.10 -9.75 2.33
CA GLY A 66 6.48 -9.70 1.84
C GLY A 66 7.48 -9.37 2.94
N LYS A 67 7.34 -8.21 3.61
CA LYS A 67 8.30 -7.80 4.65
C LYS A 67 8.33 -8.73 5.86
N SER A 68 7.19 -9.34 6.21
CA SER A 68 7.18 -10.36 7.27
C SER A 68 7.92 -11.62 6.83
N GLY A 69 7.76 -12.06 5.58
CA GLY A 69 8.56 -13.15 5.00
C GLY A 69 10.07 -12.86 5.00
N ASP A 70 10.45 -11.63 4.64
CA ASP A 70 11.86 -11.21 4.66
C ASP A 70 12.40 -11.08 6.10
N ALA A 71 11.58 -10.63 7.05
CA ALA A 71 11.96 -10.58 8.47
C ALA A 71 12.12 -11.99 9.08
N TYR A 72 11.30 -12.96 8.64
CA TYR A 72 11.46 -14.36 9.02
C TYR A 72 12.78 -14.95 8.51
N SER A 73 13.24 -14.58 7.31
CA SER A 73 14.49 -15.10 6.75
C SER A 73 15.71 -14.38 7.30
N THR A 74 15.70 -13.04 7.32
CA THR A 74 16.89 -12.19 7.52
C THR A 74 16.88 -11.38 8.81
N GLY A 75 15.78 -11.36 9.55
CA GLY A 75 15.66 -10.67 10.84
C GLY A 75 15.26 -9.20 10.72
N ILE A 76 15.62 -8.40 11.72
CA ILE A 76 15.15 -7.01 11.85
C ILE A 76 15.78 -6.04 10.84
N ALA A 77 16.80 -6.45 10.08
CA ALA A 77 17.49 -5.58 9.12
C ALA A 77 16.56 -5.03 8.03
N VAL A 78 15.48 -5.75 7.69
CA VAL A 78 14.43 -5.31 6.75
C VAL A 78 13.75 -4.01 7.23
N PHE A 79 13.74 -3.75 8.54
CA PHE A 79 13.19 -2.51 9.10
C PHE A 79 13.95 -1.25 8.64
N ASN A 80 15.19 -1.37 8.15
CA ASN A 80 15.92 -0.23 7.61
C ASN A 80 15.19 0.46 6.44
N TYR A 81 14.39 -0.28 5.66
CA TYR A 81 13.54 0.31 4.62
C TYR A 81 12.54 1.32 5.20
N ASP A 82 11.96 1.00 6.36
CA ASP A 82 11.01 1.87 7.06
C ASP A 82 11.72 3.01 7.80
N LEU A 83 12.81 2.70 8.52
CA LEU A 83 13.56 3.69 9.29
C LEU A 83 14.12 4.81 8.40
N ILE A 84 14.75 4.46 7.27
CA ILE A 84 15.28 5.45 6.32
C ILE A 84 14.14 6.18 5.60
N SER A 85 13.03 5.50 5.31
CA SER A 85 11.84 6.15 4.75
C SER A 85 11.31 7.27 5.64
N VAL A 86 11.36 7.14 6.97
CA VAL A 86 10.96 8.22 7.89
C VAL A 86 11.82 9.47 7.70
N LEU A 87 13.12 9.33 7.50
CA LEU A 87 14.01 10.46 7.21
C LEU A 87 13.64 11.14 5.88
N VAL A 88 13.35 10.34 4.86
CA VAL A 88 12.90 10.85 3.56
C VAL A 88 11.55 11.56 3.67
N MET A 89 10.60 11.03 4.43
CA MET A 89 9.30 11.67 4.68
C MET A 89 9.47 13.04 5.36
N VAL A 90 10.35 13.13 6.37
CA VAL A 90 10.65 14.39 7.06
C VAL A 90 11.24 15.39 6.08
N PHE A 91 12.20 14.97 5.25
CA PHE A 91 12.77 15.80 4.20
C PHE A 91 11.68 16.28 3.21
N PHE A 92 10.84 15.37 2.71
CA PHE A 92 9.77 15.68 1.79
C PHE A 92 8.75 16.67 2.39
N ALA A 93 8.35 16.48 3.64
CA ALA A 93 7.41 17.37 4.34
C ALA A 93 7.95 18.79 4.51
N MET A 94 9.26 18.94 4.73
CA MET A 94 9.90 20.24 4.87
C MET A 94 10.05 20.94 3.52
N PHE A 95 10.63 20.25 2.54
CA PHE A 95 11.10 20.86 1.29
C PHE A 95 10.12 20.73 0.12
N PHE A 96 9.63 19.53 -0.20
CA PHE A 96 8.85 19.30 -1.43
C PHE A 96 7.36 19.57 -1.26
N LEU A 97 6.79 19.20 -0.11
CA LEU A 97 5.37 19.34 0.19
C LEU A 97 4.80 20.76 -0.08
N PRO A 98 5.46 21.85 0.35
CA PRO A 98 4.96 23.19 0.09
C PRO A 98 4.81 23.50 -1.40
N PHE A 99 5.72 23.01 -2.25
CA PHE A 99 5.64 23.21 -3.70
C PHE A 99 4.46 22.46 -4.30
N TYR A 100 4.22 21.22 -3.88
CA TYR A 100 3.11 20.40 -4.39
C TYR A 100 1.76 21.03 -4.06
N ILE A 101 1.52 21.42 -2.81
CA ILE A 101 0.25 22.03 -2.40
C ILE A 101 0.04 23.39 -3.09
N LYS A 102 1.07 24.24 -3.18
CA LYS A 102 0.98 25.55 -3.84
C LYS A 102 0.77 25.46 -5.35
N SER A 103 1.30 24.41 -5.99
CA SER A 103 1.24 24.25 -7.46
C SER A 103 -0.16 23.95 -8.00
N GLY A 104 -1.12 23.60 -7.14
CA GLY A 104 -2.50 23.38 -7.55
C GLY A 104 -2.72 22.11 -8.37
N ILE A 105 -1.71 21.23 -8.50
CA ILE A 105 -1.74 20.05 -9.37
C ILE A 105 -2.73 18.98 -8.92
N PHE A 106 -3.15 18.13 -9.85
CA PHE A 106 -3.87 16.89 -9.57
C PHE A 106 -2.95 15.66 -9.66
N THR A 107 -1.90 15.73 -10.49
CA THR A 107 -1.01 14.61 -10.77
C THR A 107 0.46 15.03 -10.69
N ILE A 108 1.33 14.09 -10.31
CA ILE A 108 2.79 14.27 -10.38
C ILE A 108 3.22 14.58 -11.83
N PRO A 109 2.73 13.88 -12.87
CA PRO A 109 2.97 14.26 -14.26
C PRO A 109 2.65 15.73 -14.59
N GLU A 110 1.61 16.33 -14.02
CA GLU A 110 1.32 17.76 -14.20
C GLU A 110 2.45 18.64 -13.65
N PHE A 111 2.99 18.27 -12.49
CA PHE A 111 4.16 18.94 -11.92
C PHE A 111 5.37 18.79 -12.84
N LEU A 112 5.60 17.60 -13.40
CA LEU A 112 6.66 17.36 -14.38
C LEU A 112 6.46 18.18 -15.66
N GLU A 113 5.24 18.38 -16.16
CA GLU A 113 4.97 19.28 -17.31
C GLU A 113 5.41 20.71 -17.00
N LYS A 114 5.04 21.23 -15.82
CA LYS A 114 5.39 22.60 -15.41
C LYS A 114 6.91 22.77 -15.27
N ARG A 115 7.63 21.70 -14.94
CA ARG A 115 9.08 21.73 -14.70
C ARG A 115 9.93 21.42 -15.92
N PHE A 116 9.45 20.54 -16.78
CA PHE A 116 10.13 20.02 -17.97
C PHE A 116 9.31 20.38 -19.21
N ASP A 117 8.48 19.45 -19.70
CA ASP A 117 7.72 19.61 -20.92
C ASP A 117 6.51 18.66 -20.98
N LYS A 118 5.71 18.80 -22.03
CA LYS A 118 4.52 17.96 -22.26
C LYS A 118 4.87 16.48 -22.46
N ARG A 119 6.03 16.15 -23.03
CA ARG A 119 6.41 14.74 -23.28
C ARG A 119 6.67 14.02 -21.97
N SER A 120 7.33 14.68 -21.01
CA SER A 120 7.57 14.16 -19.67
C SER A 120 6.27 13.74 -18.96
N ARG A 121 5.21 14.55 -19.11
CA ARG A 121 3.88 14.22 -18.58
C ARG A 121 3.34 12.92 -19.16
N TYR A 122 3.17 12.85 -20.48
CA TYR A 122 2.56 11.68 -21.13
C TYR A 122 3.34 10.40 -20.88
N TYR A 123 4.67 10.48 -20.92
CA TYR A 123 5.54 9.36 -20.66
C TYR A 123 5.38 8.83 -19.24
N PHE A 124 5.49 9.71 -18.23
CA PHE A 124 5.36 9.32 -16.84
C PHE A 124 3.95 8.83 -16.50
N SER A 125 2.90 9.51 -17.00
CA SER A 125 1.51 9.08 -16.80
C SER A 125 1.25 7.71 -17.41
N PHE A 126 1.76 7.44 -18.62
CA PHE A 126 1.59 6.15 -19.28
C PHE A 126 2.25 5.02 -18.50
N ILE A 127 3.52 5.20 -18.10
CA ILE A 127 4.25 4.18 -17.35
C ILE A 127 3.61 3.95 -15.98
N THR A 128 3.21 5.02 -15.29
CA THR A 128 2.54 4.92 -14.00
C THR A 128 1.20 4.20 -14.12
N LEU A 129 0.45 4.42 -15.21
CA LEU A 129 -0.83 3.75 -15.47
C LEU A 129 -0.62 2.26 -15.74
N MET A 130 0.39 1.89 -16.51
CA MET A 130 0.75 0.49 -16.77
C MET A 130 1.20 -0.21 -15.48
N GLY A 131 2.09 0.40 -14.70
CA GLY A 131 2.52 -0.12 -13.40
C GLY A 131 1.36 -0.27 -12.43
N SER A 132 0.57 0.78 -12.22
CA SER A 132 -0.57 0.73 -11.29
C SER A 132 -1.59 -0.34 -11.67
N THR A 133 -1.78 -0.62 -12.97
CA THR A 133 -2.74 -1.62 -13.45
C THR A 133 -2.19 -3.04 -13.38
N PHE A 134 -1.07 -3.28 -14.04
CA PHE A 134 -0.55 -4.63 -14.20
C PHE A 134 0.25 -5.07 -12.99
N LEU A 135 1.11 -4.21 -12.44
CA LEU A 135 1.96 -4.53 -11.30
C LEU A 135 1.16 -4.47 -9.98
N ASP A 136 0.66 -3.29 -9.63
CA ASP A 136 0.14 -3.06 -8.28
C ASP A 136 -1.28 -3.61 -8.10
N ALA A 137 -2.21 -3.30 -9.01
CA ALA A 137 -3.60 -3.73 -8.87
C ALA A 137 -3.78 -5.25 -9.05
N ALA A 138 -3.15 -5.85 -10.07
CA ALA A 138 -3.21 -7.31 -10.26
C ALA A 138 -2.48 -8.05 -9.13
N GLY A 139 -1.32 -7.54 -8.67
CA GLY A 139 -0.60 -8.09 -7.53
C GLY A 139 -1.41 -8.03 -6.23
N ALA A 140 -2.11 -6.92 -5.97
CA ALA A 140 -3.00 -6.76 -4.82
C ALA A 140 -4.19 -7.73 -4.86
N LEU A 141 -4.84 -7.89 -6.03
CA LEU A 141 -5.94 -8.85 -6.22
C LEU A 141 -5.48 -10.29 -6.02
N TYR A 142 -4.34 -10.67 -6.59
CA TYR A 142 -3.78 -12.01 -6.41
C TYR A 142 -3.46 -12.29 -4.94
N ALA A 143 -2.82 -11.34 -4.24
CA ALA A 143 -2.50 -11.47 -2.82
C ALA A 143 -3.76 -11.62 -1.95
N ALA A 144 -4.81 -10.82 -2.23
CA ALA A 144 -6.10 -10.94 -1.54
C ALA A 144 -6.75 -12.30 -1.74
N SER A 145 -6.75 -12.78 -2.98
CA SER A 145 -7.30 -14.09 -3.32
C SER A 145 -6.50 -15.25 -2.73
N LEU A 146 -5.18 -15.12 -2.63
CA LEU A 146 -4.32 -16.13 -1.98
C LEU A 146 -4.58 -16.21 -0.48
N LEU A 147 -4.71 -15.07 0.21
CA LEU A 147 -5.10 -15.07 1.62
C LEU A 147 -6.49 -15.67 1.80
N MET A 148 -7.43 -15.38 0.91
CA MET A 148 -8.78 -15.93 1.01
C MET A 148 -8.89 -17.42 0.74
N LYS A 149 -7.96 -18.00 -0.01
CA LYS A 149 -7.86 -19.46 -0.12
C LYS A 149 -7.54 -20.15 1.21
N LEU A 150 -7.05 -19.41 2.21
CA LEU A 150 -6.84 -19.92 3.57
C LEU A 150 -8.14 -19.95 4.39
N VAL A 151 -9.19 -19.26 3.92
CA VAL A 151 -10.41 -18.92 4.68
C VAL A 151 -11.65 -19.56 4.04
N PHE A 152 -11.79 -19.44 2.72
CA PHE A 152 -12.95 -19.91 1.98
C PHE A 152 -12.76 -21.34 1.47
N PRO A 153 -13.88 -22.01 1.10
CA PRO A 153 -13.83 -23.36 0.57
C PRO A 153 -12.85 -23.50 -0.60
N PRO A 154 -12.10 -24.62 -0.68
CA PRO A 154 -11.11 -24.85 -1.75
C PRO A 154 -11.74 -24.97 -3.14
N SER A 155 -13.07 -25.10 -3.23
CA SER A 155 -13.82 -25.06 -4.48
C SER A 155 -13.75 -23.71 -5.19
N LEU A 156 -13.51 -22.61 -4.48
CA LEU A 156 -13.35 -21.29 -5.09
C LEU A 156 -11.95 -21.12 -5.68
N SER A 157 -11.89 -20.89 -6.98
CA SER A 157 -10.68 -20.56 -7.70
C SER A 157 -10.15 -19.17 -7.32
N ILE A 158 -8.86 -18.94 -7.56
CA ILE A 158 -8.24 -17.61 -7.36
C ILE A 158 -8.94 -16.55 -8.21
N MET A 159 -9.42 -16.93 -9.40
CA MET A 159 -10.13 -16.03 -10.31
C MET A 159 -11.47 -15.59 -9.71
N GLU A 160 -12.28 -16.53 -9.21
CA GLU A 160 -13.58 -16.21 -8.60
C GLU A 160 -13.43 -15.30 -7.39
N LEU A 161 -12.45 -15.59 -6.51
CA LEU A 161 -12.14 -14.73 -5.38
C LEU A 161 -11.71 -13.33 -5.84
N SER A 162 -10.89 -13.23 -6.88
CA SER A 162 -10.43 -11.95 -7.42
C SER A 162 -11.59 -11.12 -7.98
N VAL A 163 -12.54 -11.77 -8.66
CA VAL A 163 -13.76 -11.11 -9.15
C VAL A 163 -14.62 -10.60 -8.00
N ILE A 164 -14.83 -11.41 -6.96
CA ILE A 164 -15.59 -10.99 -5.76
C ILE A 164 -14.93 -9.75 -5.14
N PHE A 165 -13.61 -9.76 -4.98
CA PHE A 165 -12.87 -8.62 -4.45
C PHE A 165 -12.96 -7.38 -5.31
N ALA A 166 -12.80 -7.54 -6.63
CA ALA A 166 -12.95 -6.44 -7.56
C ALA A 166 -14.34 -5.80 -7.43
N VAL A 167 -15.41 -6.60 -7.37
CA VAL A 167 -16.79 -6.10 -7.20
C VAL A 167 -16.95 -5.35 -5.88
N ILE A 168 -16.44 -5.89 -4.77
CA ILE A 168 -16.51 -5.23 -3.46
C ILE A 168 -15.81 -3.87 -3.49
N VAL A 169 -14.60 -3.81 -4.03
CA VAL A 169 -13.83 -2.56 -4.12
C VAL A 169 -14.50 -1.55 -5.06
N ALA A 170 -14.99 -2.02 -6.21
CA ALA A 170 -15.71 -1.18 -7.17
C ALA A 170 -16.95 -0.53 -6.54
N ALA A 171 -17.71 -1.29 -5.75
CA ALA A 171 -18.99 -0.86 -5.18
C ALA A 171 -18.87 0.39 -4.30
N TYR A 172 -17.79 0.54 -3.54
CA TYR A 172 -17.59 1.72 -2.69
C TYR A 172 -16.61 2.76 -3.27
N THR A 173 -15.61 2.33 -4.06
CA THR A 173 -14.56 3.22 -4.55
C THR A 173 -15.05 4.08 -5.71
N ILE A 174 -15.65 3.46 -6.72
CA ILE A 174 -15.99 4.13 -7.99
C ILE A 174 -17.07 5.20 -7.78
N PRO A 175 -18.16 4.95 -7.01
CA PRO A 175 -19.14 5.99 -6.73
C PRO A 175 -18.61 7.08 -5.80
N GLY A 176 -17.76 6.72 -4.82
CA GLY A 176 -17.35 7.57 -3.71
C GLY A 176 -16.14 8.47 -3.94
N GLY A 177 -15.27 8.12 -4.89
CA GLY A 177 -14.03 8.84 -5.14
C GLY A 177 -13.09 8.82 -3.93
N LEU A 178 -12.10 9.71 -3.95
CA LEU A 178 -11.02 9.71 -2.96
C LEU A 178 -11.51 10.02 -1.54
N SER A 179 -12.52 10.88 -1.37
CA SER A 179 -13.04 11.25 -0.05
C SER A 179 -13.67 10.06 0.68
N ALA A 180 -14.46 9.24 -0.03
CA ALA A 180 -15.06 8.05 0.55
C ALA A 180 -13.99 6.98 0.84
N ALA A 181 -13.04 6.78 -0.09
CA ALA A 181 -11.93 5.85 0.08
C ALA A 181 -11.12 6.17 1.34
N ILE A 182 -10.71 7.43 1.54
CA ILE A 182 -9.97 7.88 2.73
C ILE A 182 -10.68 7.53 4.04
N LYS A 183 -12.01 7.67 4.10
CA LYS A 183 -12.80 7.36 5.31
C LYS A 183 -12.87 5.86 5.57
N VAL A 184 -13.03 5.06 4.51
CA VAL A 184 -12.98 3.59 4.59
C VAL A 184 -11.60 3.16 5.09
N ASP A 185 -10.53 3.69 4.49
CA ASP A 185 -9.15 3.36 4.84
C ASP A 185 -8.82 3.70 6.29
N LEU A 186 -9.38 4.79 6.85
CA LEU A 186 -9.18 5.14 8.25
C LEU A 186 -9.66 4.02 9.19
N ILE A 187 -10.85 3.47 8.92
CA ILE A 187 -11.39 2.37 9.72
C ILE A 187 -10.52 1.12 9.55
N GLN A 188 -10.14 0.80 8.31
CA GLN A 188 -9.33 -0.37 7.99
C GLN A 188 -7.93 -0.29 8.61
N GLY A 189 -7.30 0.88 8.58
CA GLY A 189 -5.99 1.13 9.18
C GLY A 189 -6.02 0.99 10.71
N ILE A 190 -7.05 1.53 11.37
CA ILE A 190 -7.23 1.37 12.82
C ILE A 190 -7.46 -0.11 13.17
N LEU A 191 -8.32 -0.79 12.43
CA LEU A 191 -8.61 -2.21 12.63
C LEU A 191 -7.33 -3.06 12.50
N LEU A 192 -6.52 -2.77 11.48
CA LEU A 192 -5.25 -3.45 11.24
C LEU A 192 -4.22 -3.16 12.34
N LEU A 193 -4.09 -1.91 12.79
CA LEU A 193 -3.21 -1.53 13.89
C LEU A 193 -3.56 -2.29 15.18
N VAL A 194 -4.84 -2.32 15.54
CA VAL A 194 -5.30 -3.04 16.74
C VAL A 194 -5.08 -4.54 16.59
N GLY A 195 -5.44 -5.12 15.43
CA GLY A 195 -5.27 -6.55 15.17
C GLY A 195 -3.81 -7.00 15.20
N THR A 196 -2.91 -6.25 14.55
CA THR A 196 -1.47 -6.51 14.53
C THR A 196 -0.83 -6.36 15.93
N PHE A 197 -1.27 -5.39 16.73
CA PHE A 197 -0.82 -5.22 18.11
C PHE A 197 -1.22 -6.42 18.99
N ILE A 198 -2.48 -6.86 18.88
CA ILE A 198 -2.98 -8.06 19.60
C ILE A 198 -2.17 -9.29 19.18
N LEU A 199 -1.96 -9.49 17.88
CA LEU A 199 -1.18 -10.61 17.36
C LEU A 199 0.24 -10.61 17.94
N THR A 200 0.89 -9.44 17.95
CA THR A 200 2.24 -9.28 18.52
C THR A 200 2.27 -9.66 19.99
N PHE A 201 1.29 -9.19 20.77
CA PHE A 201 1.18 -9.54 22.18
C PHE A 201 1.02 -11.05 22.39
N LEU A 202 0.19 -11.71 21.57
CA LEU A 202 0.00 -13.16 21.62
C LEU A 202 1.28 -13.91 21.22
N ALA A 203 1.98 -13.46 20.17
CA ALA A 203 3.26 -14.04 19.76
C ALA A 203 4.33 -13.93 20.86
N MET A 204 4.43 -12.77 21.51
CA MET A 204 5.33 -12.55 22.65
C MET A 204 5.02 -13.50 23.82
N ARG A 205 3.74 -13.70 24.13
CA ARG A 205 3.29 -14.59 25.22
C ARG A 205 3.58 -16.07 24.92
N ASN A 206 3.51 -16.48 23.66
CA ASN A 206 3.75 -17.86 23.22
C ASN A 206 5.26 -18.16 23.03
N GLY A 207 6.13 -17.65 23.91
CA GLY A 207 7.58 -17.90 23.86
C GLY A 207 8.39 -16.92 23.03
N GLY A 208 7.74 -15.98 22.32
CA GLY A 208 8.44 -14.97 21.54
C GLY A 208 9.31 -14.02 22.37
N LEU A 209 8.89 -13.68 23.59
CA LEU A 209 9.65 -12.78 24.45
C LEU A 209 11.01 -13.36 24.85
N GLU A 210 11.03 -14.63 25.27
CA GLU A 210 12.27 -15.29 25.67
C GLU A 210 13.19 -15.52 24.48
N HIS A 211 12.63 -15.88 23.33
CA HIS A 211 13.40 -16.01 22.10
C HIS A 211 14.06 -14.69 21.67
N LEU A 212 13.35 -13.57 21.71
CA LEU A 212 13.93 -12.26 21.38
C LEU A 212 15.04 -11.85 22.36
N LYS A 213 14.89 -12.16 23.66
CA LYS A 213 15.95 -11.92 24.65
C LYS A 213 17.18 -12.78 24.35
N GLU A 214 16.99 -14.06 24.03
CA GLU A 214 18.08 -14.96 23.67
C GLU A 214 18.85 -14.44 22.44
N LEU A 215 18.14 -14.05 21.38
CA LEU A 215 18.77 -13.48 20.19
C LEU A 215 19.55 -12.20 20.49
N LEU A 216 19.02 -11.34 21.37
CA LEU A 216 19.69 -10.11 21.79
C LEU A 216 20.96 -10.39 22.62
N LEU A 217 20.88 -11.32 23.56
CA LEU A 217 22.01 -11.70 24.42
C LEU A 217 23.14 -12.38 23.66
N ASN A 218 22.79 -13.19 22.65
CA ASN A 218 23.75 -13.90 21.81
C ASN A 218 24.30 -13.03 20.66
N GLU A 219 23.91 -11.76 20.58
CA GLU A 219 24.22 -10.85 19.46
C GLU A 219 23.93 -11.47 18.09
N ASP A 220 22.82 -12.23 18.01
CA ASP A 220 22.45 -12.94 16.80
C ASP A 220 22.28 -11.96 15.65
N MET A 221 22.73 -12.38 14.46
CA MET A 221 22.61 -11.58 13.25
C MET A 221 21.18 -11.09 13.05
N MET A 222 20.16 -11.90 13.34
CA MET A 222 18.74 -11.55 13.19
C MET A 222 18.33 -10.28 13.95
N MET A 223 19.05 -9.89 15.00
CA MET A 223 18.77 -8.67 15.78
C MET A 223 19.70 -7.49 15.44
N LYS A 224 20.56 -7.62 14.43
CA LYS A 224 21.42 -6.53 13.94
C LYS A 224 20.73 -5.74 12.84
N LEU A 225 20.64 -4.41 13.00
CA LEU A 225 20.15 -3.51 11.95
C LEU A 225 21.22 -3.25 10.89
N ILE A 226 22.46 -3.01 11.29
CA ILE A 226 23.57 -2.76 10.37
C ILE A 226 24.22 -4.09 10.03
N ARG A 227 24.26 -4.43 8.74
CA ARG A 227 24.81 -5.70 8.25
C ARG A 227 26.11 -5.52 7.45
N PRO A 228 26.98 -6.53 7.46
CA PRO A 228 28.15 -6.60 6.58
C PRO A 228 27.82 -6.41 5.09
N LEU A 229 28.83 -6.10 4.28
CA LEU A 229 28.64 -5.79 2.85
C LEU A 229 28.21 -7.03 2.02
N ASP A 230 28.56 -8.22 2.49
CA ASP A 230 28.26 -9.53 1.91
C ASP A 230 26.89 -10.08 2.34
N ASP A 231 26.16 -9.38 3.21
CA ASP A 231 24.82 -9.79 3.63
C ASP A 231 23.82 -9.70 2.44
N PRO A 232 23.07 -10.78 2.15
CA PRO A 232 22.17 -10.82 0.99
C PRO A 232 20.88 -10.02 1.18
N SER A 233 20.60 -9.49 2.38
CA SER A 233 19.38 -8.74 2.69
C SER A 233 19.60 -7.25 2.54
N VAL A 234 20.22 -6.62 3.54
CA VAL A 234 20.39 -5.17 3.61
C VAL A 234 21.81 -4.84 4.05
N PRO A 235 22.79 -4.88 3.14
CA PRO A 235 24.15 -4.48 3.46
C PRO A 235 24.18 -3.00 3.85
N TRP A 236 25.09 -2.62 4.76
CA TRP A 236 25.16 -1.25 5.28
C TRP A 236 25.28 -0.18 4.18
N LEU A 237 26.00 -0.48 3.09
CA LEU A 237 26.15 0.44 1.96
C LEU A 237 24.81 0.58 1.19
N GLY A 238 24.09 -0.53 1.02
CA GLY A 238 22.75 -0.53 0.45
C GLY A 238 21.77 0.26 1.30
N MET A 239 21.89 0.20 2.63
CA MET A 239 21.10 1.00 3.56
C MET A 239 21.33 2.51 3.40
N ILE A 240 22.59 2.94 3.23
CA ILE A 240 22.92 4.38 3.15
C ILE A 240 22.68 4.95 1.77
N VAL A 241 22.92 4.19 0.70
CA VAL A 241 22.87 4.69 -0.68
C VAL A 241 21.61 4.25 -1.41
N GLY A 242 21.26 2.97 -1.32
CA GLY A 242 20.14 2.39 -2.06
C GLY A 242 18.77 2.73 -1.46
N ILE A 243 18.61 2.53 -0.15
CA ILE A 243 17.31 2.72 0.51
C ILE A 243 16.80 4.16 0.41
N PRO A 244 17.62 5.24 0.58
CA PRO A 244 17.10 6.59 0.41
C PRO A 244 16.54 6.85 -0.98
N ILE A 245 17.16 6.31 -2.04
CA ILE A 245 16.67 6.46 -3.42
C ILE A 245 15.29 5.80 -3.55
N LEU A 246 15.14 4.58 -3.01
CA LEU A 246 13.85 3.88 -2.98
C LEU A 246 12.82 4.61 -2.13
N GLY A 247 13.24 5.17 -0.99
CA GLY A 247 12.42 6.00 -0.12
C GLY A 247 11.93 7.25 -0.83
N PHE A 248 12.76 7.93 -1.61
CA PHE A 248 12.36 9.09 -2.41
C PHE A 248 11.46 8.71 -3.58
N TYR A 249 11.65 7.53 -4.16
CA TYR A 249 10.71 7.00 -5.14
C TYR A 249 9.32 6.81 -4.53
N PHE A 250 9.25 6.10 -3.39
CA PHE A 250 7.98 5.78 -2.76
C PHE A 250 7.33 7.01 -2.09
N TRP A 251 8.03 7.70 -1.18
CA TRP A 251 7.50 8.83 -0.40
C TRP A 251 7.76 10.20 -1.03
N GLY A 252 8.86 10.33 -1.77
CA GLY A 252 9.42 11.62 -2.21
C GLY A 252 8.78 12.21 -3.47
N GLY A 253 7.77 11.57 -4.05
CA GLY A 253 6.96 12.20 -5.09
C GLY A 253 6.77 11.42 -6.38
N ASN A 254 7.17 10.15 -6.48
CA ASN A 254 6.88 9.32 -7.68
C ASN A 254 5.63 8.44 -7.51
N ASN A 255 5.18 8.22 -6.27
CA ASN A 255 3.96 7.46 -6.00
C ASN A 255 2.73 8.38 -6.01
N GLN A 256 1.96 8.32 -7.10
CA GLN A 256 0.73 9.10 -7.26
C GLN A 256 -0.29 8.84 -6.15
N VAL A 257 -0.39 7.63 -5.61
CA VAL A 257 -1.33 7.31 -4.52
C VAL A 257 -1.05 8.12 -3.26
N LEU A 258 0.24 8.20 -2.87
CA LEU A 258 0.64 8.90 -1.64
C LEU A 258 0.60 10.41 -1.83
N VAL A 259 1.16 10.91 -2.94
CA VAL A 259 1.14 12.35 -3.25
C VAL A 259 -0.29 12.86 -3.33
N GLN A 260 -1.20 12.11 -3.94
CA GLN A 260 -2.60 12.51 -4.06
C GLN A 260 -3.29 12.67 -2.70
N ARG A 261 -3.02 11.79 -1.72
CA ARG A 261 -3.56 11.94 -0.35
C ARG A 261 -3.05 13.21 0.33
N VAL A 262 -1.77 13.52 0.13
CA VAL A 262 -1.17 14.74 0.65
C VAL A 262 -1.76 16.00 -0.01
N LEU A 263 -2.08 15.94 -1.30
CA LEU A 263 -2.75 17.04 -2.02
C LEU A 263 -4.18 17.31 -1.56
N THR A 264 -4.80 16.39 -0.80
CA THR A 264 -6.12 16.62 -0.17
C THR A 264 -6.06 17.52 1.08
N ALA A 265 -4.87 17.92 1.52
CA ALA A 265 -4.70 18.71 2.73
C ALA A 265 -5.31 20.11 2.61
N LYS A 266 -6.01 20.54 3.68
CA LYS A 266 -6.55 21.91 3.76
C LYS A 266 -5.51 23.02 3.86
N SER A 267 -4.29 22.68 4.25
CA SER A 267 -3.16 23.60 4.31
C SER A 267 -1.85 22.84 4.32
N ILE A 268 -0.75 23.56 4.05
CA ILE A 268 0.60 22.99 4.09
C ILE A 268 0.92 22.45 5.49
N ASP A 269 0.53 23.15 6.56
CA ASP A 269 0.73 22.69 7.94
C ASP A 269 0.00 21.37 8.22
N HIS A 270 -1.23 21.24 7.73
CA HIS A 270 -1.99 20.00 7.84
C HIS A 270 -1.35 18.85 7.04
N GLY A 271 -0.82 19.14 5.85
CA GLY A 271 -0.02 18.17 5.10
C GLY A 271 1.24 17.73 5.86
N ARG A 272 1.99 18.68 6.43
CA ARG A 272 3.23 18.42 7.19
C ARG A 272 2.97 17.53 8.38
N LYS A 273 2.00 17.91 9.23
CA LYS A 273 1.59 17.12 10.40
C LYS A 273 1.09 15.74 10.00
N GLY A 274 0.39 15.60 8.87
CA GLY A 274 -0.04 14.31 8.33
C GLY A 274 1.14 13.42 7.96
N ILE A 275 2.15 13.97 7.27
CA ILE A 275 3.36 13.22 6.88
C ILE A 275 4.20 12.84 8.11
N LEU A 276 4.33 13.73 9.10
CA LEU A 276 5.02 13.41 10.36
C LEU A 276 4.28 12.34 11.16
N LEU A 277 2.94 12.35 11.16
CA LEU A 277 2.14 11.30 11.80
C LEU A 277 2.38 9.94 11.14
N VAL A 278 2.36 9.85 9.81
CA VAL A 278 2.67 8.56 9.14
C VAL A 278 4.11 8.13 9.42
N GLY A 279 5.08 9.05 9.44
CA GLY A 279 6.46 8.73 9.82
C GLY A 279 6.56 8.12 11.22
N PHE A 280 5.84 8.68 12.20
CA PHE A 280 5.73 8.11 13.53
C PHE A 280 5.09 6.71 13.53
N LEU A 281 3.98 6.52 12.80
CA LEU A 281 3.32 5.22 12.70
C LEU A 281 4.18 4.18 11.97
N THR A 282 4.98 4.58 10.98
CA THR A 282 5.90 3.69 10.26
C THR A 282 6.96 3.11 11.19
N VAL A 283 7.44 3.88 12.18
CA VAL A 283 8.35 3.33 13.21
C VAL A 283 7.70 2.19 13.98
N SER A 284 6.39 2.23 14.22
CA SER A 284 5.69 1.17 14.94
C SER A 284 5.71 -0.18 14.23
N LEU A 285 5.97 -0.21 12.91
CA LEU A 285 6.01 -1.45 12.12
C LEU A 285 7.06 -2.45 12.60
N ILE A 286 8.14 -1.99 13.25
CA ILE A 286 9.12 -2.90 13.86
C ILE A 286 8.44 -3.81 14.90
N PHE A 287 7.52 -3.24 15.68
CA PHE A 287 6.84 -3.97 16.75
C PHE A 287 5.70 -4.82 16.21
N ILE A 288 4.94 -4.32 15.22
CA ILE A 288 3.69 -4.96 14.81
C ILE A 288 3.81 -5.89 13.59
N ILE A 289 4.90 -5.80 12.81
CA ILE A 289 5.16 -6.65 11.64
C ILE A 289 6.47 -7.42 11.79
N ILE A 290 7.57 -6.72 12.09
CA ILE A 290 8.92 -7.31 12.05
C ILE A 290 9.15 -8.26 13.23
N PHE A 291 8.91 -7.84 14.46
CA PHE A 291 9.08 -8.70 15.63
C PHE A 291 8.20 -9.96 15.61
N PRO A 292 6.90 -9.90 15.29
CA PRO A 292 6.08 -11.10 15.13
C PRO A 292 6.66 -12.07 14.10
N ALA A 293 7.19 -11.57 12.98
CA ALA A 293 7.79 -12.41 11.96
C ALA A 293 9.09 -13.10 12.43
N VAL A 294 9.96 -12.39 13.16
CA VAL A 294 11.17 -12.97 13.77
C VAL A 294 10.79 -14.05 14.79
N ILE A 295 9.79 -13.77 15.64
CA ILE A 295 9.23 -14.76 16.58
C ILE A 295 8.66 -15.96 15.82
N GLY A 296 7.99 -15.72 14.69
CA GLY A 296 7.44 -16.75 13.82
C GLY A 296 8.48 -17.75 13.32
N LYS A 297 9.76 -17.35 13.20
CA LYS A 297 10.86 -18.28 12.89
C LYS A 297 11.10 -19.32 13.96
N HIS A 298 10.97 -18.92 15.22
CA HIS A 298 11.09 -19.83 16.35
C HIS A 298 9.85 -20.71 16.50
N LEU A 299 8.65 -20.13 16.37
CA LEU A 299 7.40 -20.87 16.54
C LEU A 299 7.12 -21.85 15.39
N PHE A 300 7.52 -21.50 14.17
CA PHE A 300 7.23 -22.26 12.97
C PHE A 300 8.48 -22.44 12.11
N PRO A 301 9.47 -23.25 12.54
CA PRO A 301 10.68 -23.46 11.76
C PRO A 301 10.39 -24.20 10.44
N GLY A 302 11.15 -23.86 9.39
CA GLY A 302 11.13 -24.61 8.12
C GLY A 302 9.90 -24.40 7.24
N LEU A 303 9.27 -23.21 7.27
CA LEU A 303 8.16 -22.90 6.36
C LEU A 303 8.55 -23.07 4.87
N PRO A 304 7.73 -23.75 4.04
CA PRO A 304 8.00 -23.90 2.61
C PRO A 304 8.04 -22.57 1.85
N LYS A 305 7.28 -21.57 2.33
CA LYS A 305 7.29 -20.20 1.84
C LYS A 305 7.33 -19.25 3.03
N ASN A 306 8.39 -18.44 3.12
CA ASN A 306 8.59 -17.51 4.24
C ASN A 306 7.43 -16.49 4.36
N ASP A 307 6.89 -16.05 3.23
CA ASP A 307 5.71 -15.17 3.09
C ASP A 307 4.48 -15.64 3.89
N MET A 308 4.39 -16.95 4.18
CA MET A 308 3.27 -17.53 4.93
C MET A 308 3.41 -17.39 6.44
N VAL A 309 4.52 -16.85 6.96
CA VAL A 309 4.76 -16.68 8.40
C VAL A 309 3.66 -15.86 9.06
N TYR A 310 3.29 -14.73 8.47
CA TYR A 310 2.32 -13.82 9.07
C TYR A 310 0.90 -14.37 9.04
N PRO A 311 0.40 -14.92 7.90
CA PRO A 311 -0.86 -15.67 7.90
C PRO A 311 -0.87 -16.83 8.91
N LYS A 312 0.25 -17.57 9.05
CA LYS A 312 0.33 -18.69 9.98
C LYS A 312 0.26 -18.25 11.44
N LEU A 313 0.96 -17.16 11.80
CA LEU A 313 0.84 -16.55 13.13
C LEU A 313 -0.60 -16.17 13.44
N VAL A 314 -1.31 -15.58 12.47
CA VAL A 314 -2.71 -15.21 12.65
C VAL A 314 -3.58 -16.44 12.89
N ILE A 315 -3.47 -17.48 12.06
CA ILE A 315 -4.31 -18.69 12.13
C ILE A 315 -4.08 -19.48 13.42
N GLU A 316 -2.82 -19.60 13.86
CA GLU A 316 -2.44 -20.46 14.99
C GLU A 316 -2.54 -19.74 16.35
N LEU A 317 -2.33 -18.42 16.41
CA LEU A 317 -2.27 -17.69 17.67
C LEU A 317 -3.56 -16.92 18.00
N MET A 318 -4.37 -16.54 17.01
CA MET A 318 -5.56 -15.74 17.27
C MET A 318 -6.73 -16.61 17.76
N PRO A 319 -7.41 -16.21 18.85
CA PRO A 319 -8.59 -16.94 19.31
C PRO A 319 -9.79 -16.69 18.39
N ILE A 320 -10.80 -17.56 18.52
CA ILE A 320 -12.08 -17.48 17.78
C ILE A 320 -12.68 -16.07 17.91
N GLY A 321 -13.17 -15.53 16.80
CA GLY A 321 -13.70 -14.17 16.67
C GLY A 321 -12.62 -13.13 16.34
N LEU A 322 -11.49 -13.14 17.05
CA LEU A 322 -10.35 -12.27 16.73
C LEU A 322 -9.64 -12.73 15.45
N LEU A 323 -9.61 -14.04 15.20
CA LEU A 323 -9.12 -14.60 13.94
C LEU A 323 -9.90 -14.05 12.75
N GLY A 324 -11.23 -14.16 12.77
CA GLY A 324 -12.10 -13.60 11.72
C GLY A 324 -11.91 -12.08 11.54
N LEU A 325 -11.78 -11.34 12.64
CA LEU A 325 -11.53 -9.91 12.62
C LEU A 325 -10.16 -9.55 12.00
N MET A 326 -9.12 -10.32 12.31
CA MET A 326 -7.79 -10.11 11.79
C MET A 326 -7.68 -10.48 10.30
N LEU A 327 -8.32 -11.57 9.89
CA LEU A 327 -8.45 -11.93 8.48
C LEU A 327 -9.19 -10.84 7.70
N ALA A 328 -10.28 -10.33 8.27
CA ALA A 328 -10.99 -9.18 7.73
C ALA A 328 -10.07 -7.95 7.61
N ALA A 329 -9.24 -7.65 8.61
CA ALA A 329 -8.28 -6.55 8.59
C ALA A 329 -7.18 -6.71 7.54
N MET A 330 -6.65 -7.93 7.36
CA MET A 330 -5.65 -8.21 6.34
C MET A 330 -6.24 -8.01 4.94
N VAL A 331 -7.45 -8.52 4.70
CA VAL A 331 -8.14 -8.31 3.43
C VAL A 331 -8.55 -6.85 3.25
N ALA A 332 -8.90 -6.16 4.32
CA ALA A 332 -9.14 -4.72 4.34
C ALA A 332 -7.96 -3.95 3.74
N ALA A 333 -6.75 -4.20 4.23
CA ALA A 333 -5.52 -3.55 3.76
C ALA A 333 -5.31 -3.72 2.25
N LEU A 334 -5.64 -4.90 1.72
CA LEU A 334 -5.52 -5.21 0.29
C LEU A 334 -6.58 -4.47 -0.53
N THR A 335 -7.82 -4.44 -0.04
CA THR A 335 -8.89 -3.68 -0.69
C THR A 335 -8.65 -2.17 -0.65
N SER A 336 -8.04 -1.66 0.43
CA SER A 336 -7.60 -0.26 0.57
C SER A 336 -6.57 0.09 -0.49
N THR A 337 -5.55 -0.77 -0.65
CA THR A 337 -4.51 -0.60 -1.67
C THR A 337 -5.13 -0.52 -3.06
N LEU A 338 -6.02 -1.46 -3.40
CA LEU A 338 -6.71 -1.47 -4.69
C LEU A 338 -7.58 -0.22 -4.90
N SER A 339 -8.34 0.19 -3.87
CA SER A 339 -9.16 1.41 -3.90
C SER A 339 -8.31 2.66 -4.19
N ALA A 340 -7.16 2.76 -3.54
CA ALA A 340 -6.23 3.87 -3.71
C ALA A 340 -5.63 3.91 -5.12
N LEU A 341 -5.26 2.76 -5.68
CA LEU A 341 -4.76 2.62 -7.05
C LEU A 341 -5.81 3.01 -8.09
N LEU A 342 -7.07 2.56 -7.93
CA LEU A 342 -8.14 2.90 -8.87
C LEU A 342 -8.41 4.41 -8.92
N ASN A 343 -8.36 5.10 -7.77
CA ASN A 343 -8.48 6.56 -7.72
C ASN A 343 -7.29 7.25 -8.38
N SER A 344 -6.08 6.78 -8.12
CA SER A 344 -4.84 7.29 -8.73
C SER A 344 -4.88 7.18 -10.26
N VAL A 345 -5.20 6.00 -10.79
CA VAL A 345 -5.24 5.77 -12.25
C VAL A 345 -6.36 6.57 -12.91
N ALA A 346 -7.54 6.66 -12.28
CA ALA A 346 -8.63 7.49 -12.78
C ALA A 346 -8.24 8.97 -12.85
N THR A 347 -7.44 9.45 -11.90
CA THR A 347 -6.94 10.82 -11.88
C THR A 347 -5.90 11.04 -12.97
N LEU A 348 -4.92 10.13 -13.09
CA LEU A 348 -3.87 10.18 -14.11
C LEU A 348 -4.47 10.20 -15.52
N PHE A 349 -5.35 9.26 -15.85
CA PHE A 349 -5.95 9.20 -17.17
C PHE A 349 -6.81 10.43 -17.48
N THR A 350 -7.68 10.81 -16.55
CA THR A 350 -8.60 11.93 -16.75
C THR A 350 -7.84 13.24 -16.91
N MET A 351 -6.90 13.54 -16.02
CA MET A 351 -6.24 14.85 -15.97
C MET A 351 -5.09 14.97 -16.97
N ASP A 352 -4.35 13.89 -17.24
CA ASP A 352 -3.16 13.95 -18.10
C ASP A 352 -3.48 13.66 -19.56
N PHE A 353 -4.50 12.85 -19.85
CA PHE A 353 -4.89 12.51 -21.22
C PHE A 353 -6.22 13.15 -21.61
N TYR A 354 -7.32 12.79 -20.93
CA TYR A 354 -8.67 13.20 -21.38
C TYR A 354 -8.85 14.72 -21.43
N VAL A 355 -8.48 15.43 -20.36
CA VAL A 355 -8.57 16.89 -20.27
C VAL A 355 -7.65 17.61 -21.27
N LYS A 356 -6.57 16.96 -21.72
CA LYS A 356 -5.64 17.53 -22.69
C LYS A 356 -6.07 17.29 -24.13
N PHE A 357 -6.77 16.19 -24.42
CA PHE A 357 -7.28 15.89 -25.75
C PHE A 357 -8.63 16.55 -26.05
N LYS A 358 -9.49 16.72 -25.04
CA LYS A 358 -10.79 17.39 -25.21
C LYS A 358 -10.67 18.87 -24.88
N LYS A 359 -11.24 19.74 -25.73
CA LYS A 359 -11.37 21.17 -25.42
C LYS A 359 -12.46 21.35 -24.35
N GLU A 360 -12.06 21.86 -23.19
CA GLU A 360 -12.95 22.28 -22.09
C GLU A 360 -13.98 21.23 -21.62
N PRO A 361 -13.54 20.03 -21.16
CA PRO A 361 -14.48 19.06 -20.58
C PRO A 361 -15.11 19.59 -19.30
N SER A 362 -16.42 19.40 -19.14
CA SER A 362 -17.12 19.77 -17.90
C SER A 362 -16.65 18.93 -16.72
N GLN A 363 -16.79 19.42 -15.49
CA GLN A 363 -16.37 18.69 -14.28
C GLN A 363 -17.12 17.34 -14.14
N LYS A 364 -18.41 17.31 -14.51
CA LYS A 364 -19.20 16.06 -14.50
C LYS A 364 -18.66 15.03 -15.48
N GLU A 365 -18.24 15.47 -16.67
CA GLU A 365 -17.62 14.59 -17.66
C GLU A 365 -16.28 14.04 -17.17
N GLN A 366 -15.46 14.87 -16.52
CA GLN A 366 -14.18 14.43 -15.94
C GLN A 366 -14.39 13.32 -14.90
N VAL A 367 -15.37 13.49 -13.99
CA VAL A 367 -15.73 12.46 -12.99
C VAL A 367 -16.26 11.20 -13.67
N TYR A 368 -17.11 11.34 -14.69
CA TYR A 368 -17.68 10.20 -15.42
C TYR A 368 -16.59 9.38 -16.14
N VAL A 369 -15.65 10.05 -16.81
CA VAL A 369 -14.50 9.39 -17.45
C VAL A 369 -13.62 8.71 -16.41
N GLY A 370 -13.33 9.36 -15.29
CA GLY A 370 -12.59 8.75 -14.19
C GLY A 370 -13.23 7.43 -13.72
N LYS A 371 -14.56 7.42 -13.55
CA LYS A 371 -15.31 6.22 -13.18
C LYS A 371 -15.20 5.10 -14.22
N ILE A 372 -15.32 5.43 -15.51
CA ILE A 372 -15.15 4.45 -16.60
C ILE A 372 -13.75 3.85 -16.58
N VAL A 373 -12.72 4.70 -16.44
CA VAL A 373 -11.32 4.24 -16.39
C VAL A 373 -11.08 3.32 -15.20
N SER A 374 -11.61 3.63 -14.01
CA SER A 374 -11.52 2.73 -12.87
C SER A 374 -12.12 1.36 -13.16
N VAL A 375 -13.27 1.29 -13.84
CA VAL A 375 -13.89 0.01 -14.23
C VAL A 375 -12.99 -0.74 -15.21
N ILE A 376 -12.48 -0.08 -16.25
CA ILE A 376 -11.63 -0.71 -17.27
C ILE A 376 -10.35 -1.27 -16.63
N VAL A 377 -9.67 -0.46 -15.82
CA VAL A 377 -8.43 -0.84 -15.13
C VAL A 377 -8.66 -2.04 -14.21
N LEU A 378 -9.79 -2.04 -13.50
CA LEU A 378 -10.14 -3.15 -12.62
C LEU A 378 -10.39 -4.44 -13.40
N ILE A 379 -11.10 -4.38 -14.53
CA ILE A 379 -11.31 -5.55 -15.41
C ILE A 379 -9.97 -6.06 -15.94
N LEU A 380 -9.09 -5.17 -16.41
CA LEU A 380 -7.77 -5.55 -16.89
C LEU A 380 -6.92 -6.20 -15.78
N ALA A 381 -6.94 -5.65 -14.57
CA ALA A 381 -6.23 -6.20 -13.43
C ALA A 381 -6.73 -7.61 -13.07
N VAL A 382 -8.05 -7.84 -13.05
CA VAL A 382 -8.66 -9.16 -12.82
C VAL A 382 -8.24 -10.16 -13.89
N LEU A 383 -8.30 -9.78 -15.17
CA LEU A 383 -7.86 -10.62 -16.29
C LEU A 383 -6.36 -10.93 -16.24
N TRP A 384 -5.57 -10.09 -15.58
CA TRP A 384 -4.13 -10.27 -15.43
C TRP A 384 -3.73 -11.20 -14.28
N VAL A 385 -4.62 -11.43 -13.29
CA VAL A 385 -4.32 -12.29 -12.12
C VAL A 385 -3.75 -13.68 -12.46
N PRO A 386 -4.23 -14.40 -13.50
CA PRO A 386 -3.65 -15.68 -13.89
C PRO A 386 -2.17 -15.59 -14.27
N PHE A 387 -1.73 -14.47 -14.83
CA PHE A 387 -0.32 -14.27 -15.19
C PHE A 387 0.53 -14.07 -13.93
N VAL A 388 0.02 -13.36 -12.93
CA VAL A 388 0.68 -13.23 -11.61
C VAL A 388 0.84 -14.60 -10.94
N SER A 389 -0.16 -15.48 -11.09
CA SER A 389 -0.12 -16.82 -10.49
C SER A 389 0.96 -17.77 -11.04
N LYS A 390 1.59 -17.42 -12.17
CA LYS A 390 2.67 -18.21 -12.77
C LYS A 390 4.03 -18.00 -12.09
N PHE A 391 4.17 -16.97 -11.26
CA PHE A 391 5.40 -16.67 -10.54
C PHE A 391 5.48 -17.42 -9.21
N ASP A 392 6.68 -17.83 -8.81
CA ASP A 392 6.89 -18.60 -7.56
C ASP A 392 6.46 -17.83 -6.29
N SER A 393 6.67 -16.51 -6.32
CA SER A 393 6.34 -15.58 -5.24
C SER A 393 5.90 -14.24 -5.80
N LEU A 394 5.08 -13.53 -5.00
CA LEU A 394 4.68 -12.15 -5.29
C LEU A 394 5.90 -11.23 -5.37
N LEU A 395 6.90 -11.42 -4.52
CA LEU A 395 8.10 -10.58 -4.52
C LEU A 395 8.87 -10.68 -5.84
N LYS A 396 9.10 -11.90 -6.36
CA LYS A 396 9.75 -12.09 -7.66
C LYS A 396 8.94 -11.44 -8.78
N TYR A 397 7.62 -11.60 -8.76
CA TYR A 397 6.73 -10.93 -9.70
C TYR A 397 6.91 -9.41 -9.68
N TYR A 398 6.93 -8.81 -8.48
CA TYR A 398 7.16 -7.37 -8.34
C TYR A 398 8.53 -6.96 -8.89
N GLN A 399 9.60 -7.68 -8.55
CA GLN A 399 10.96 -7.37 -8.98
C GLN A 399 11.14 -7.47 -10.51
N GLU A 400 10.61 -8.52 -11.14
CA GLU A 400 10.70 -8.69 -12.59
C GLU A 400 9.91 -7.61 -13.33
N MET A 401 8.67 -7.35 -12.92
CA MET A 401 7.85 -6.29 -13.50
C MET A 401 8.46 -4.89 -13.30
N LEU A 402 9.00 -4.62 -12.10
CA LEU A 402 9.72 -3.37 -11.85
C LEU A 402 10.96 -3.25 -12.74
N THR A 403 11.64 -4.34 -13.09
CA THR A 403 12.78 -4.26 -14.01
C THR A 403 12.37 -3.81 -15.41
N TYR A 404 11.14 -4.09 -15.86
CA TYR A 404 10.62 -3.59 -17.13
C TYR A 404 10.15 -2.12 -17.06
N ILE A 405 9.74 -1.64 -15.88
CA ILE A 405 9.11 -0.33 -15.68
C ILE A 405 10.09 0.73 -15.15
N ALA A 406 10.98 0.35 -14.23
CA ALA A 406 11.86 1.24 -13.47
C ALA A 406 13.00 1.88 -14.29
N PRO A 407 13.64 1.22 -15.28
CA PRO A 407 14.63 1.87 -16.15
C PRO A 407 14.02 3.05 -16.92
N SER A 408 12.73 2.98 -17.24
CA SER A 408 11.98 4.03 -17.91
C SER A 408 11.73 5.24 -17.00
N CYS A 409 11.37 5.03 -15.73
CA CYS A 409 11.09 6.10 -14.77
C CYS A 409 12.36 6.74 -14.16
N SER A 410 13.38 5.96 -13.86
CA SER A 410 14.54 6.43 -13.07
C SER A 410 15.54 7.22 -13.91
N GLY A 411 15.72 6.83 -15.18
CA GLY A 411 16.68 7.47 -16.09
C GLY A 411 16.34 8.92 -16.44
N SER A 412 15.07 9.34 -16.36
CA SER A 412 14.65 10.71 -16.68
C SER A 412 14.73 11.67 -15.49
N ILE A 413 14.60 11.16 -14.26
CA ILE A 413 14.54 11.98 -13.03
C ILE A 413 15.92 12.13 -12.36
N LEU A 414 16.72 11.05 -12.31
CA LEU A 414 18.08 11.10 -11.74
C LEU A 414 19.05 11.90 -12.61
N LEU A 415 18.90 11.84 -13.94
CA LEU A 415 19.81 12.55 -14.84
C LEU A 415 19.72 14.08 -14.73
N ARG A 416 18.70 14.64 -14.08
CA ARG A 416 18.55 16.11 -13.97
C ARG A 416 18.49 16.66 -12.54
N CYS A 417 18.18 15.83 -11.54
CA CYS A 417 18.43 16.20 -10.14
C CYS A 417 19.93 16.30 -9.81
N VAL A 418 20.79 15.60 -10.56
CA VAL A 418 22.26 15.64 -10.41
C VAL A 418 22.91 16.68 -11.33
N LEU A 419 22.26 17.08 -12.44
CA LEU A 419 22.86 17.97 -13.45
C LEU A 419 22.50 19.47 -13.32
N GLU A 420 21.70 19.89 -12.34
CA GLU A 420 21.50 21.32 -12.05
C GLU A 420 22.37 21.80 -10.89
N THR A 421 23.69 21.67 -11.09
CA THR A 421 24.70 22.50 -10.38
C THR A 421 25.49 23.36 -11.36
N TYR A 422 24.92 23.73 -12.52
CA TYR A 422 25.44 24.80 -13.39
C TYR A 422 24.31 25.51 -14.13
#